data_AF-A0A1V6RFY5-F1
#
_entry.id   AF-A0A1V6RFY5-F1
#
_cell.length_a   1.000
_cell.length_b   1.000
_cell.length_c   1.000
_cell.angle_alpha   90.00
_cell.angle_beta   90.00
_cell.angle_gamma   90.00
#
_symmetry.space_group_name_H-M   'P 1'
#
loop_
_entity.id
_entity.type
_entity.pdbx_description
1 polymer ?
#
loop_
_entity_poly.entity_id
_entity_poly.type
_entity_poly.pdbx_seq_one_letter_code
_entity_poly.pdbx_strand_id
1 'polypeptide(L)'
;MSLIENPSSTAEHAHMPQNLTEAKVVFRVLTATCKGVVSKMSMVGVQECQEAMGGVGYIDEPDEPEFNISPLLRAAAVYPIWEGTTNVLASEIVRFLIKGDNLSIFSGWLIRVLSLIRTPYLAGALRQALYSFLCRMTPTRPQTALLADARRIMFTFAWILAGALLALDTERDGDEVAIEIARSWVLLGEGGVGEFVYRDIVKPSIQRGAMSRIIQSWIVRLLGVSNCRLR
;
A
#
# COMPACT_ATOMS: atom_id res chain seq x y z
N MET A 1 2.69 -26.77 -7.84
CA MET A 1 3.11 -25.74 -8.79
C MET A 1 4.63 -25.60 -8.67
N SER A 2 5.39 -26.22 -9.57
CA SER A 2 6.84 -26.01 -9.65
C SER A 2 7.07 -24.61 -10.21
N LEU A 3 7.85 -23.79 -9.49
CA LEU A 3 8.24 -22.47 -9.98
C LEU A 3 9.23 -22.67 -11.12
N ILE A 4 8.92 -22.12 -12.31
CA ILE A 4 9.80 -22.15 -13.47
C ILE A 4 10.76 -20.97 -13.31
N GLU A 5 12.02 -21.26 -13.04
CA GLU A 5 13.08 -20.24 -13.13
C GLU A 5 13.28 -19.89 -14.61
N ASN A 6 13.33 -18.60 -14.95
CA ASN A 6 13.65 -18.17 -16.30
C ASN A 6 15.18 -18.00 -16.43
N PRO A 7 15.91 -18.96 -17.02
CA PRO A 7 17.37 -18.91 -17.09
C PRO A 7 17.91 -17.79 -17.98
N SER A 8 17.05 -17.09 -18.73
CA SER A 8 17.44 -16.03 -19.68
C SER A 8 17.42 -14.60 -19.09
N SER A 9 16.95 -14.41 -17.86
CA SER A 9 16.93 -13.10 -17.20
C SER A 9 18.27 -12.80 -16.54
N THR A 10 19.14 -12.06 -17.22
CA THR A 10 20.44 -11.61 -16.69
C THR A 10 20.36 -10.39 -15.75
N ALA A 11 19.18 -9.78 -15.61
CA ALA A 11 19.00 -8.61 -14.75
C ALA A 11 18.65 -9.05 -13.32
N GLU A 12 19.66 -9.28 -12.47
CA GLU A 12 19.46 -9.33 -11.03
C GLU A 12 19.18 -7.92 -10.51
N HIS A 13 17.90 -7.56 -10.42
CA HIS A 13 17.53 -6.31 -9.75
C HIS A 13 17.78 -6.44 -8.24
N ALA A 14 18.43 -5.44 -7.64
CA ALA A 14 18.86 -5.50 -6.23
C ALA A 14 17.72 -5.73 -5.22
N HIS A 15 16.47 -5.44 -5.59
CA HIS A 15 15.28 -5.64 -4.75
C HIS A 15 14.66 -7.04 -4.87
N MET A 16 15.13 -7.88 -5.79
CA MET A 16 14.60 -9.23 -6.01
C MET A 16 15.01 -10.19 -4.88
N PRO A 17 14.20 -11.22 -4.62
CA PRO A 17 14.59 -12.29 -3.70
C PRO A 17 15.86 -13.01 -4.18
N GLN A 18 16.78 -13.33 -3.27
CA GLN A 18 18.11 -13.85 -3.62
C GLN A 18 18.18 -15.37 -3.80
N ASN A 19 17.25 -16.11 -3.20
CA ASN A 19 17.24 -17.57 -3.26
C ASN A 19 15.81 -18.11 -3.36
N LEU A 20 15.66 -19.37 -3.75
CA LEU A 20 14.36 -20.00 -3.98
C LEU A 20 13.46 -20.03 -2.72
N THR A 21 14.04 -20.17 -1.54
CA THR A 21 13.30 -20.20 -0.28
C THR A 21 12.68 -18.83 0.00
N GLU A 22 13.47 -17.77 -0.10
CA GLU A 22 13.02 -16.39 0.05
C GLU A 22 12.00 -16.02 -1.03
N ALA A 23 12.27 -16.38 -2.29
CA ALA A 23 11.35 -16.14 -3.40
C ALA A 23 9.97 -16.77 -3.15
N LYS A 24 9.91 -18.01 -2.65
CA LYS A 24 8.64 -18.68 -2.29
C LYS A 24 7.89 -17.94 -1.18
N VAL A 25 8.59 -17.48 -0.16
CA VAL A 25 7.98 -16.74 0.97
C VAL A 25 7.44 -15.40 0.50
N VAL A 26 8.27 -14.61 -0.17
CA VAL A 26 7.92 -13.27 -0.68
C VAL A 26 6.78 -13.38 -1.69
N PHE A 27 6.89 -14.26 -2.68
CA PHE A 27 5.87 -14.43 -3.72
C PHE A 27 4.50 -14.78 -3.14
N ARG A 28 4.45 -15.69 -2.15
CA ARG A 28 3.18 -16.06 -1.51
C ARG A 28 2.54 -14.89 -0.78
N VAL A 29 3.33 -14.13 -0.01
CA VAL A 29 2.82 -12.97 0.74
C VAL A 29 2.36 -11.87 -0.22
N LEU A 30 3.15 -11.59 -1.27
CA LEU A 30 2.80 -10.58 -2.27
C LEU A 30 1.54 -10.96 -3.05
N THR A 31 1.39 -12.21 -3.47
CA THR A 31 0.21 -12.66 -4.23
C THR A 31 -1.09 -12.38 -3.46
N ALA A 32 -1.15 -12.82 -2.20
CA ALA A 32 -2.32 -12.59 -1.35
C ALA A 32 -2.52 -11.10 -1.01
N THR A 33 -1.42 -10.36 -0.79
CA THR A 33 -1.47 -8.92 -0.47
C THR A 33 -1.96 -8.11 -1.66
N CYS A 34 -1.36 -8.29 -2.83
CA CYS A 34 -1.76 -7.61 -4.06
C CYS A 34 -3.23 -7.87 -4.34
N LYS A 35 -3.67 -9.13 -4.31
CA LYS A 35 -5.07 -9.45 -4.55
C LYS A 35 -5.98 -8.85 -3.46
N GLY A 36 -5.64 -8.96 -2.19
CA GLY A 36 -6.48 -8.47 -1.10
C GLY A 36 -6.61 -6.94 -1.06
N VAL A 37 -5.50 -6.24 -1.28
CA VAL A 37 -5.41 -4.78 -1.18
C VAL A 37 -5.89 -4.12 -2.47
N VAL A 38 -5.41 -4.53 -3.64
CA VAL A 38 -5.80 -3.92 -4.92
C VAL A 38 -7.29 -4.09 -5.16
N SER A 39 -7.85 -5.29 -4.95
CA SER A 39 -9.29 -5.51 -5.07
C SER A 39 -10.13 -4.66 -4.12
N LYS A 40 -9.62 -4.36 -2.92
CA LYS A 40 -10.36 -3.51 -1.98
C LYS A 40 -10.26 -2.04 -2.36
N MET A 41 -9.08 -1.60 -2.81
CA MET A 41 -8.84 -0.22 -3.22
C MET A 41 -9.52 0.11 -4.55
N SER A 42 -9.67 -0.85 -5.47
CA SER A 42 -10.37 -0.63 -6.74
C SER A 42 -11.84 -0.23 -6.53
N MET A 43 -12.53 -0.83 -5.55
CA MET A 43 -13.91 -0.45 -5.24
C MET A 43 -14.00 1.01 -4.78
N VAL A 44 -13.11 1.41 -3.87
CA VAL A 44 -13.07 2.79 -3.36
C VAL A 44 -12.72 3.75 -4.50
N GLY A 45 -11.70 3.45 -5.29
CA GLY A 45 -11.29 4.30 -6.41
C GLY A 45 -12.39 4.49 -7.45
N VAL A 46 -13.07 3.43 -7.87
CA VAL A 46 -14.16 3.53 -8.85
C VAL A 46 -15.36 4.30 -8.28
N GLN A 47 -15.65 4.13 -6.98
CA GLN A 47 -16.69 4.92 -6.31
C GLN A 47 -16.37 6.41 -6.30
N GLU A 48 -15.14 6.81 -5.97
CA GLU A 48 -14.73 8.23 -5.99
C GLU A 48 -14.81 8.80 -7.42
N CYS A 49 -14.42 8.03 -8.44
CA CYS A 49 -14.61 8.44 -9.83
C CYS A 49 -16.09 8.62 -10.19
N GLN A 50 -16.95 7.72 -9.73
CA GLN A 50 -18.38 7.81 -9.95
C GLN A 50 -18.98 9.06 -9.29
N GLU A 51 -18.58 9.37 -8.06
CA GLU A 51 -19.01 10.57 -7.33
C GLU A 51 -18.51 11.85 -8.00
N ALA A 52 -17.27 11.86 -8.48
CA ALA A 52 -16.68 13.01 -9.17
C ALA A 52 -17.41 13.39 -10.46
N MET A 53 -18.08 12.44 -11.13
CA MET A 53 -18.93 12.72 -12.29
C MET A 53 -20.37 13.11 -11.93
N GLY A 54 -20.73 13.09 -10.64
CA GLY A 54 -22.08 13.40 -10.17
C GLY A 54 -23.15 12.45 -10.73
N GLY A 55 -24.32 12.99 -11.05
CA GLY A 55 -25.47 12.19 -11.52
C GLY A 55 -25.18 11.38 -12.79
N VAL A 56 -24.35 11.92 -13.70
CA VAL A 56 -23.96 11.24 -14.95
C VAL A 56 -23.18 9.96 -14.65
N GLY A 57 -22.31 9.96 -13.63
CA GLY A 57 -21.58 8.76 -13.24
C GLY A 57 -22.44 7.64 -12.68
N TYR A 58 -23.65 7.95 -12.19
CA TYR A 58 -24.60 6.95 -11.72
C TYR A 58 -25.43 6.32 -12.84
N ILE A 59 -25.63 7.02 -13.94
CA ILE A 59 -26.47 6.54 -15.04
C ILE A 59 -25.71 5.49 -15.86
N ASP A 60 -26.43 4.46 -16.31
CA ASP A 60 -25.94 3.45 -17.25
C ASP A 60 -26.60 3.76 -18.60
N GLU A 61 -25.96 4.64 -19.39
CA GLU A 61 -26.49 5.12 -20.68
C GLU A 61 -26.08 4.15 -21.80
N PRO A 62 -27.03 3.46 -22.47
CA PRO A 62 -26.71 2.54 -23.56
C PRO A 62 -26.12 3.22 -24.81
N ASP A 63 -26.41 4.51 -25.04
CA ASP A 63 -25.97 5.23 -26.24
C ASP A 63 -24.51 5.74 -26.16
N GLU A 64 -23.94 5.86 -24.95
CA GLU A 64 -22.55 6.32 -24.70
C GLU A 64 -21.80 5.42 -23.68
N PRO A 65 -21.62 4.12 -23.98
CA PRO A 65 -21.11 3.15 -23.01
C PRO A 65 -19.66 3.41 -22.56
N GLU A 66 -18.85 4.13 -23.34
CA GLU A 66 -17.45 4.44 -23.03
C GLU A 66 -17.28 5.34 -21.79
N PHE A 67 -18.30 6.13 -21.43
CA PHE A 67 -18.26 7.02 -20.27
C PHE A 67 -18.93 6.40 -19.03
N ASN A 68 -19.50 5.19 -19.15
CA ASN A 68 -20.23 4.56 -18.06
C ASN A 68 -19.27 4.04 -16.97
N ILE A 69 -19.26 4.71 -15.82
CA ILE A 69 -18.53 4.26 -14.62
C ILE A 69 -19.39 3.28 -13.80
N SER A 70 -20.71 3.40 -13.81
CA SER A 70 -21.63 2.52 -13.07
C SER A 70 -21.41 1.01 -13.30
N PRO A 71 -21.23 0.50 -14.53
CA PRO A 71 -20.88 -0.90 -14.77
C PRO A 71 -19.55 -1.31 -14.16
N LEU A 72 -18.55 -0.42 -14.13
CA LEU A 72 -17.24 -0.69 -13.53
C LEU A 72 -17.36 -0.86 -12.01
N LEU A 73 -18.19 -0.08 -11.33
CA LEU A 73 -18.40 -0.24 -9.89
C LEU A 73 -19.02 -1.61 -9.58
N ARG A 74 -20.03 -2.01 -10.37
CA ARG A 74 -20.66 -3.33 -10.24
C ARG A 74 -19.67 -4.47 -10.52
N ALA A 75 -18.84 -4.33 -11.54
CA ALA A 75 -17.81 -5.31 -11.86
C ALA A 75 -16.74 -5.39 -10.76
N ALA A 76 -16.28 -4.26 -10.24
CA ALA A 76 -15.26 -4.19 -9.20
C ALA A 76 -15.69 -4.85 -7.87
N ALA A 77 -17.00 -4.93 -7.60
CA ALA A 77 -17.54 -5.55 -6.39
C ALA A 77 -17.22 -7.05 -6.26
N VAL A 78 -16.92 -7.75 -7.37
CA VAL A 78 -16.57 -9.18 -7.33
C VAL A 78 -15.15 -9.41 -6.83
N TYR A 79 -14.22 -8.48 -7.09
CA TYR A 79 -12.79 -8.66 -6.85
C TYR A 79 -12.40 -8.94 -5.39
N PRO A 80 -12.99 -8.30 -4.37
CA PRO A 80 -12.69 -8.62 -2.98
C PRO A 80 -13.43 -9.86 -2.46
N ILE A 81 -14.28 -10.49 -3.27
CA ILE A 81 -15.11 -11.66 -2.90
C ILE A 81 -14.53 -12.95 -3.49
N TRP A 82 -14.39 -13.03 -4.82
CA TRP A 82 -13.94 -14.24 -5.51
C TRP A 82 -12.52 -14.64 -5.08
N GLU A 83 -12.14 -15.91 -5.17
CA GLU A 83 -10.76 -16.38 -4.87
C GLU A 83 -10.23 -15.90 -3.49
N GLY A 84 -11.11 -15.88 -2.48
CA GLY A 84 -10.79 -15.57 -1.08
C GLY A 84 -11.10 -14.13 -0.67
N THR A 85 -11.94 -13.93 0.34
CA THR A 85 -12.25 -12.57 0.80
C THR A 85 -11.04 -11.87 1.40
N THR A 86 -11.07 -10.53 1.50
CA THR A 86 -9.99 -9.74 2.10
C THR A 86 -9.56 -10.27 3.48
N ASN A 87 -10.51 -10.70 4.32
CA ASN A 87 -10.19 -11.24 5.65
C ASN A 87 -9.58 -12.65 5.60
N VAL A 88 -10.00 -13.48 4.63
CA VAL A 88 -9.44 -14.82 4.42
C VAL A 88 -7.98 -14.71 3.98
N LEU A 89 -7.68 -13.85 3.01
CA LEU A 89 -6.31 -13.62 2.52
C LEU A 89 -5.42 -13.01 3.59
N ALA A 90 -5.94 -12.02 4.32
CA ALA A 90 -5.22 -11.42 5.43
C ALA A 90 -4.87 -12.47 6.50
N SER A 91 -5.83 -13.32 6.86
CA SER A 91 -5.60 -14.41 7.81
C SER A 91 -4.60 -15.44 7.28
N GLU A 92 -4.64 -15.75 5.99
CA GLU A 92 -3.68 -16.64 5.33
C GLU A 92 -2.25 -16.08 5.44
N ILE A 93 -2.06 -14.79 5.12
CA ILE A 93 -0.77 -14.11 5.25
C ILE A 93 -0.24 -14.22 6.68
N VAL A 94 -1.07 -13.90 7.67
CA VAL A 94 -0.67 -13.97 9.08
C VAL A 94 -0.29 -15.39 9.47
N ARG A 95 -1.13 -16.39 9.16
CA ARG A 95 -0.83 -17.81 9.45
C ARG A 95 0.44 -18.29 8.76
N PHE A 96 0.69 -17.81 7.56
CA PHE A 96 1.88 -18.16 6.79
C PHE A 96 3.14 -17.53 7.41
N LEU A 97 3.10 -16.24 7.75
CA LEU A 97 4.26 -15.51 8.29
C LEU A 97 4.69 -16.03 9.66
N ILE A 98 3.74 -16.37 10.55
CA ILE A 98 4.07 -16.88 11.90
C ILE A 98 4.57 -18.34 11.89
N LYS A 99 4.55 -19.02 10.75
CA LYS A 99 4.95 -20.43 10.63
C LYS A 99 6.46 -20.52 10.36
N GLY A 100 7.20 -21.17 11.26
CA GLY A 100 8.64 -21.38 11.10
C GLY A 100 9.39 -20.05 10.94
N ASP A 101 10.36 -20.02 10.03
CA ASP A 101 11.23 -18.85 9.81
C ASP A 101 10.68 -17.83 8.79
N ASN A 102 9.42 -18.00 8.34
CA ASN A 102 8.86 -17.20 7.25
C ASN A 102 8.87 -15.68 7.54
N LEU A 103 8.53 -15.26 8.77
CA LEU A 103 8.60 -13.86 9.17
C LEU A 103 10.03 -13.31 9.12
N SER A 104 11.02 -14.10 9.56
CA SER A 104 12.43 -13.71 9.53
C SER A 104 12.93 -13.55 8.08
N ILE A 105 12.63 -14.53 7.22
CA ILE A 105 12.98 -14.52 5.79
C ILE A 105 12.36 -13.30 5.10
N PHE A 106 11.06 -13.09 5.31
CA PHE A 106 10.32 -11.99 4.70
C PHE A 106 10.79 -10.61 5.17
N SER A 107 10.99 -10.45 6.48
CA SER A 107 11.49 -9.19 7.04
C SER A 107 12.93 -8.90 6.61
N GLY A 108 13.79 -9.93 6.52
CA GLY A 108 15.14 -9.81 5.98
C GLY A 108 15.15 -9.28 4.55
N TRP A 109 14.29 -9.82 3.67
CA TRP A 109 14.10 -9.29 2.32
C TRP A 109 13.65 -7.82 2.33
N LEU A 110 12.62 -7.49 3.11
CA LEU A 110 12.06 -6.13 3.14
C LEU A 110 13.07 -5.09 3.70
N ILE A 111 13.86 -5.46 4.71
CA ILE A 111 14.96 -4.63 5.24
C ILE A 111 15.98 -4.35 4.14
N ARG A 112 16.34 -5.35 3.33
CA ARG A 112 17.26 -5.14 2.20
C ARG A 112 16.67 -4.21 1.15
N VAL A 113 15.39 -4.36 0.80
CA VAL A 113 14.72 -3.43 -0.14
C VAL A 113 14.78 -1.99 0.40
N LEU A 114 14.46 -1.77 1.68
CA LEU A 114 14.56 -0.45 2.31
C LEU A 114 16.00 0.08 2.46
N SER A 115 17.01 -0.79 2.37
CA SER A 115 18.42 -0.38 2.39
C SER A 115 18.87 0.25 1.08
N LEU A 116 18.14 0.00 -0.03
CA LEU A 116 18.44 0.54 -1.35
C LEU A 116 18.02 2.02 -1.51
N ILE A 117 17.11 2.51 -0.68
CA ILE A 117 16.62 3.89 -0.72
C ILE A 117 17.72 4.83 -0.26
N ARG A 118 18.14 5.75 -1.14
CA ARG A 118 19.19 6.74 -0.86
C ARG A 118 18.65 7.97 -0.14
N THR A 119 17.39 8.31 -0.38
CA THR A 119 16.71 9.48 0.17
C THR A 119 16.52 9.33 1.70
N PRO A 120 17.29 10.05 2.55
CA PRO A 120 17.40 9.71 3.97
C PRO A 120 16.10 9.83 4.76
N TYR A 121 15.27 10.83 4.44
CA TYR A 121 14.02 11.07 5.18
C TYR A 121 12.94 10.00 4.84
N LEU A 122 12.84 9.57 3.58
CA LEU A 122 11.95 8.47 3.17
C LEU A 122 12.42 7.15 3.77
N ALA A 123 13.71 6.86 3.66
CA ALA A 123 14.31 5.65 4.23
C ALA A 123 14.12 5.59 5.76
N GLY A 124 14.32 6.70 6.47
CA GLY A 124 14.12 6.80 7.91
C GLY A 124 12.69 6.50 8.33
N ALA A 125 11.70 7.14 7.68
CA ALA A 125 10.28 6.94 7.97
C ALA A 125 9.85 5.48 7.72
N LEU A 126 10.24 4.90 6.56
CA LEU A 126 9.88 3.52 6.22
C LEU A 126 10.56 2.49 7.14
N ARG A 127 11.82 2.72 7.54
CA ARG A 127 12.52 1.83 8.50
C ARG A 127 11.88 1.89 9.88
N GLN A 128 11.46 3.07 10.34
CA GLN A 128 10.73 3.22 11.60
C GLN A 128 9.36 2.53 11.55
N ALA A 129 8.65 2.67 10.43
CA ALA A 129 7.38 1.99 10.20
C ALA A 129 7.55 0.47 10.19
N LEU A 130 8.59 -0.04 9.50
CA LEU A 130 8.91 -1.46 9.47
C LEU A 130 9.26 -1.99 10.87
N TYR A 131 10.08 -1.27 11.64
CA TYR A 131 10.41 -1.65 13.00
C TYR A 131 9.14 -1.77 13.87
N SER A 132 8.29 -0.75 13.84
CA SER A 132 7.02 -0.72 14.59
C SER A 132 6.09 -1.87 14.16
N PHE A 133 6.04 -2.15 12.86
CA PHE A 133 5.27 -3.26 12.29
C PHE A 133 5.78 -4.62 12.79
N LEU A 134 7.09 -4.85 12.78
CA LEU A 134 7.68 -6.09 13.27
C LEU A 134 7.44 -6.29 14.76
N CYS A 135 7.47 -5.22 15.56
CA CYS A 135 7.09 -5.28 16.98
C CYS A 135 5.63 -5.73 17.18
N ARG A 136 4.70 -5.41 16.26
CA ARG A 136 3.32 -5.93 16.30
C ARG A 136 3.22 -7.41 15.93
N MET A 137 4.15 -7.91 15.12
CA MET A 137 4.21 -9.30 14.65
C MET A 137 4.99 -10.24 15.58
N THR A 138 5.40 -9.76 16.77
CA THR A 138 6.25 -10.51 17.70
C THR A 138 5.60 -11.83 18.14
N PRO A 139 6.38 -12.94 18.25
CA PRO A 139 5.88 -14.26 18.68
C PRO A 139 5.25 -14.29 20.08
N THR A 140 5.49 -13.27 20.91
CA THR A 140 4.95 -13.17 22.27
C THR A 140 3.45 -12.91 22.30
N ARG A 141 2.85 -12.47 21.18
CA ARG A 141 1.41 -12.25 21.08
C ARG A 141 0.69 -13.58 20.80
N PRO A 142 -0.49 -13.81 21.40
CA PRO A 142 -1.28 -14.98 21.06
C PRO A 142 -1.71 -14.91 19.58
N GLN A 143 -1.68 -16.05 18.90
CA GLN A 143 -2.04 -16.16 17.48
C GLN A 143 -3.42 -15.56 17.18
N THR A 144 -4.38 -15.72 18.09
CA THR A 144 -5.74 -15.16 17.97
C THR A 144 -5.74 -13.63 17.87
N ALA A 145 -4.85 -12.95 18.60
CA ALA A 145 -4.73 -11.49 18.54
C ALA A 145 -4.13 -11.04 17.20
N LEU A 146 -3.16 -11.77 16.65
CA LEU A 146 -2.60 -11.49 15.32
C LEU A 146 -3.65 -11.72 14.23
N LEU A 147 -4.47 -12.75 14.35
CA LEU A 147 -5.56 -13.02 13.40
C LEU A 147 -6.67 -11.97 13.46
N ALA A 148 -7.00 -11.47 14.66
CA ALA A 148 -7.96 -10.37 14.82
C ALA A 148 -7.49 -9.08 14.11
N ASP A 149 -6.18 -8.86 14.07
CA ASP A 149 -5.56 -7.72 13.41
C ASP A 149 -5.09 -8.02 11.97
N ALA A 150 -5.38 -9.20 11.42
CA ALA A 150 -4.78 -9.66 10.17
C ALA A 150 -4.97 -8.68 9.00
N ARG A 151 -6.16 -8.08 8.91
CA ARG A 151 -6.44 -7.06 7.89
C ARG A 151 -5.53 -5.84 8.07
N ARG A 152 -5.34 -5.36 9.31
CA ARG A 152 -4.43 -4.25 9.57
C ARG A 152 -2.99 -4.57 9.23
N ILE A 153 -2.56 -5.79 9.52
CA ILE A 153 -1.23 -6.29 9.17
C ILE A 153 -1.03 -6.26 7.65
N MET A 154 -1.95 -6.84 6.87
CA MET A 154 -1.85 -6.88 5.40
C MET A 154 -1.81 -5.49 4.77
N PHE A 155 -2.70 -4.58 5.18
CA PHE A 155 -2.74 -3.22 4.61
C PHE A 155 -1.54 -2.37 5.06
N THR A 156 -1.06 -2.53 6.30
CA THR A 156 0.15 -1.82 6.77
C THR A 156 1.39 -2.29 6.03
N PHE A 157 1.50 -3.60 5.78
CA PHE A 157 2.57 -4.14 4.94
C PHE A 157 2.50 -3.55 3.52
N ALA A 158 1.32 -3.54 2.90
CA ALA A 158 1.15 -2.97 1.57
C ALA A 158 1.55 -1.49 1.51
N TRP A 159 1.26 -0.71 2.56
CA TRP A 159 1.71 0.67 2.67
C TRP A 159 3.24 0.80 2.69
N ILE A 160 3.92 -0.01 3.50
CA ILE A 160 5.40 -0.02 3.58
C ILE A 160 6.01 -0.40 2.23
N LEU A 161 5.48 -1.45 1.60
CA LEU A 161 5.98 -1.93 0.30
C LEU A 161 5.77 -0.89 -0.80
N ALA A 162 4.57 -0.34 -0.93
CA ALA A 162 4.28 0.68 -1.93
C ALA A 162 5.13 1.93 -1.70
N GLY A 163 5.33 2.35 -0.44
CA GLY A 163 6.21 3.46 -0.11
C GLY A 163 7.67 3.19 -0.48
N ALA A 164 8.16 1.96 -0.30
CA ALA A 164 9.49 1.57 -0.73
C ALA A 164 9.63 1.61 -2.26
N LEU A 165 8.64 1.09 -2.99
CA LEU A 165 8.64 1.10 -4.45
C LEU A 165 8.57 2.52 -5.01
N LEU A 166 7.71 3.38 -4.47
CA LEU A 166 7.62 4.80 -4.83
C LEU A 166 8.95 5.52 -4.58
N ALA A 167 9.58 5.31 -3.42
CA ALA A 167 10.88 5.91 -3.13
C ALA A 167 11.96 5.48 -4.14
N LEU A 168 12.01 4.19 -4.50
CA LEU A 168 12.94 3.69 -5.50
C LEU A 168 12.64 4.20 -6.92
N ASP A 169 11.36 4.36 -7.26
CA ASP A 169 10.92 4.88 -8.56
C ASP A 169 11.34 6.34 -8.73
N THR A 170 11.12 7.18 -7.71
CA THR A 170 11.54 8.59 -7.73
C THR A 170 13.04 8.77 -7.90
N GLU A 171 13.82 7.81 -7.44
CA GLU A 171 15.28 7.82 -7.53
C GLU A 171 15.81 7.37 -8.90
N ARG A 172 14.95 6.85 -9.77
CA ARG A 172 15.29 6.33 -11.09
C ARG A 172 15.43 7.45 -12.13
N ASP A 173 14.46 8.35 -12.19
CA ASP A 173 14.37 9.41 -13.21
C ASP A 173 14.22 10.82 -12.62
N GLY A 174 13.92 10.96 -11.32
CA GLY A 174 13.83 12.25 -10.65
C GLY A 174 12.57 13.03 -11.00
N ASP A 175 11.50 12.37 -11.46
CA ASP A 175 10.23 13.04 -11.78
C ASP A 175 9.63 13.79 -10.58
N GLU A 176 9.32 15.08 -10.76
CA GLU A 176 8.84 15.94 -9.68
C GLU A 176 7.48 15.49 -9.12
N VAL A 177 6.61 14.93 -9.98
CA VAL A 177 5.29 14.45 -9.56
C VAL A 177 5.43 13.17 -8.75
N ALA A 178 6.23 12.22 -9.20
CA ALA A 178 6.54 11.01 -8.47
C ALA A 178 7.17 11.33 -7.10
N ILE A 179 8.08 12.32 -7.03
CA ILE A 179 8.71 12.76 -5.78
C ILE A 179 7.65 13.23 -4.78
N GLU A 180 6.70 14.07 -5.22
CA GLU A 180 5.64 14.54 -4.31
C GLU A 180 4.68 13.40 -3.94
N ILE A 181 4.36 12.46 -4.84
CA ILE A 181 3.56 11.27 -4.52
C ILE A 181 4.25 10.43 -3.45
N ALA A 182 5.55 10.13 -3.61
CA ALA A 182 6.31 9.36 -2.63
C ALA A 182 6.38 10.08 -1.28
N ARG A 183 6.58 11.41 -1.30
CA ARG A 183 6.59 12.24 -0.10
C ARG A 183 5.24 12.23 0.62
N SER A 184 4.13 12.44 -0.09
CA SER A 184 2.79 12.43 0.48
C SER A 184 2.40 11.05 1.01
N TRP A 185 2.76 9.99 0.27
CA TRP A 185 2.54 8.62 0.70
C TRP A 185 3.27 8.29 2.01
N VAL A 186 4.58 8.57 2.07
CA VAL A 186 5.46 8.11 3.16
C VAL A 186 5.41 9.05 4.38
N LEU A 187 5.37 10.37 4.18
CA LEU A 187 5.49 11.34 5.28
C LEU A 187 4.14 11.85 5.80
N LEU A 188 3.16 12.01 4.91
CA LEU A 188 1.82 12.51 5.30
C LEU A 188 0.84 11.36 5.56
N GLY A 189 1.20 10.13 5.13
CA GLY A 189 0.30 8.99 5.12
C GLY A 189 -0.96 9.30 4.31
N GLU A 190 -0.78 10.04 3.22
CA GLU A 190 -1.82 10.42 2.27
C GLU A 190 -1.83 9.46 1.09
N GLY A 191 -3.01 9.26 0.50
CA GLY A 191 -3.19 8.29 -0.57
C GLY A 191 -3.43 6.86 -0.05
N GLY A 192 -4.40 6.20 -0.67
CA GLY A 192 -4.63 4.77 -0.52
C GLY A 192 -4.97 4.28 0.89
N VAL A 193 -4.65 3.01 1.14
CA VAL A 193 -4.94 2.06 2.25
C VAL A 193 -5.17 2.56 3.70
N GLY A 194 -5.02 3.85 4.01
CA GLY A 194 -4.93 4.46 5.33
C GLY A 194 -6.09 4.23 6.31
N GLU A 195 -7.28 3.83 5.85
CA GLU A 195 -8.34 3.41 6.78
C GLU A 195 -8.03 2.06 7.44
N PHE A 196 -7.35 1.18 6.72
CA PHE A 196 -7.15 -0.20 7.11
C PHE A 196 -5.78 -0.45 7.74
N VAL A 197 -4.87 0.52 7.77
CA VAL A 197 -3.53 0.39 8.36
C VAL A 197 -3.51 0.65 9.87
N TYR A 198 -2.41 0.29 10.53
CA TYR A 198 -2.07 0.84 11.84
C TYR A 198 -1.73 2.33 11.71
N ARG A 199 -2.68 3.20 12.08
CA ARG A 199 -2.54 4.66 11.95
C ARG A 199 -1.35 5.23 12.70
N ASP A 200 -0.98 4.64 13.83
CA ASP A 200 0.20 5.02 14.63
C ASP A 200 1.52 4.70 13.93
N ILE A 201 1.53 3.71 13.03
CA ILE A 201 2.70 3.32 12.24
C ILE A 201 2.83 4.20 10.99
N VAL A 202 1.72 4.47 10.31
CA VAL A 202 1.69 5.23 9.04
C VAL A 202 1.76 6.75 9.26
N LYS A 203 1.23 7.23 10.39
CA LYS A 203 1.34 8.63 10.81
C LYS A 203 1.97 8.70 12.20
N PRO A 204 3.28 8.42 12.34
CA PRO A 204 3.95 8.65 13.61
C PRO A 204 3.80 10.14 13.90
N SER A 205 3.05 10.46 14.95
CA SER A 205 2.51 11.78 15.25
C SER A 205 3.37 12.93 14.70
N ILE A 206 2.95 13.55 13.60
CA ILE A 206 3.28 14.94 13.34
C ILE A 206 2.82 15.66 14.60
N GLN A 207 3.76 16.16 15.41
CA GLN A 207 3.43 17.09 16.48
C GLN A 207 2.48 18.11 15.88
N ARG A 208 1.25 18.20 16.42
CA ARG A 208 0.09 18.89 15.83
C ARG A 208 0.31 20.38 15.49
N GLY A 209 1.51 20.93 15.72
CA GLY A 209 1.89 22.30 15.38
C GLY A 209 2.23 22.57 13.91
N ALA A 210 2.57 21.55 13.10
CA ALA A 210 3.00 21.77 11.70
C ALA A 210 1.88 21.60 10.65
N MET A 211 0.75 20.97 11.02
CA MET A 211 -0.31 20.58 10.09
C MET A 211 -1.13 21.77 9.55
N SER A 212 -1.14 22.92 10.24
CA SER A 212 -1.95 24.08 9.81
C SER A 212 -1.41 24.77 8.54
N ARG A 213 -0.11 24.71 8.27
CA ARG A 213 0.49 25.40 7.11
C ARG A 213 0.44 24.59 5.82
N ILE A 214 0.46 23.27 5.91
CA ILE A 214 0.56 22.38 4.73
C ILE A 214 -0.81 22.22 4.06
N ILE A 215 -1.89 22.03 4.84
CA ILE A 215 -3.26 21.91 4.30
C ILE A 215 -3.70 23.23 3.64
N GLN A 216 -3.32 24.38 4.22
CA GLN A 216 -3.58 25.69 3.59
C GLN A 216 -2.86 25.87 2.25
N SER A 217 -1.64 25.32 2.10
CA SER A 217 -0.89 25.41 0.85
C SER A 217 -1.50 24.58 -0.27
N TRP A 218 -2.09 23.42 0.05
CA TRP A 218 -2.64 22.51 -0.95
C TRP A 218 -4.01 22.94 -1.47
N ILE A 219 -4.93 23.36 -0.61
CA ILE A 219 -6.24 23.91 -1.02
C ILE A 219 -6.07 25.15 -1.90
N VAL A 220 -5.10 26.01 -1.56
CA VAL A 220 -4.81 27.24 -2.33
C VAL A 220 -4.17 26.95 -3.69
N ARG A 221 -3.35 25.91 -3.82
CA ARG A 221 -2.73 25.51 -5.11
C ARG A 221 -3.66 24.74 -6.04
N LEU A 222 -4.51 23.86 -5.53
CA LEU A 222 -5.45 23.06 -6.34
C LEU A 222 -6.66 23.88 -6.83
N LEU A 223 -7.13 24.85 -6.04
CA LEU A 223 -8.31 25.66 -6.41
C LEU A 223 -7.95 26.99 -7.06
N GLY A 224 -6.67 27.36 -7.15
CA GLY A 224 -6.25 28.68 -7.66
C GLY A 224 -6.77 29.86 -6.85
N VAL A 225 -7.30 29.64 -5.65
CA VAL A 225 -7.88 30.70 -4.79
C VAL A 225 -6.82 31.21 -3.83
N SER A 226 -6.18 32.31 -4.20
CA SER A 226 -5.35 33.10 -3.27
C SER A 226 -6.24 33.72 -2.18
N ASN A 227 -6.11 33.24 -0.95
CA ASN A 227 -6.81 33.66 0.30
C ASN A 227 -8.23 33.10 0.53
N CYS A 228 -8.30 31.91 1.13
CA CYS A 228 -9.44 31.55 1.97
C CYS A 228 -9.01 31.59 3.45
N ARG A 229 -9.33 32.69 4.16
CA ARG A 229 -9.26 32.74 5.62
C ARG A 229 -10.56 32.16 6.16
N LEU A 230 -10.49 31.00 6.80
CA LEU A 230 -11.58 30.49 7.63
C LEU A 230 -11.78 31.49 8.80
N ARG A 231 -12.99 32.05 8.90
CA ARG A 231 -13.51 32.63 10.15
C ARG A 231 -14.05 31.52 11.02
#